data_AF-A0A936T1L6-F1
#
_entry.id   AF-A0A936T1L6-F1
#
_cell.length_a   1.000
_cell.length_b   1.000
_cell.length_c   1.000
_cell.angle_alpha   90.00
_cell.angle_beta   90.00
_cell.angle_gamma   90.00
#
_symmetry.space_group_name_H-M   'P 1'
#
loop_
_entity.id
_entity.type
_entity.pdbx_description
1 polymer ?
#
loop_
_entity_poly.entity_id
_entity_poly.type
_entity_poly.pdbx_seq_one_letter_code
_entity_poly.pdbx_strand_id
1 'polypeptide(L)'
;MTAKKKLGARALRRQSDRDTQKLMRDRARLAALEPGGAPDRPIRVASASEVEVAARSTPCIQCGGEVRVEEHLAETIGAERLRIAHVTCRICGAKRAIYFRIGAPLPN
;
A
#
# COMPACT_ATOMS: atom_id res chain seq x y z
N MET A 1 20.64 -31.94 27.17
CA MET A 1 19.73 -31.23 26.24
C MET A 1 18.82 -30.32 27.05
N THR A 2 19.10 -29.03 27.11
CA THR A 2 18.46 -28.11 28.06
C THR A 2 17.05 -27.76 27.58
N ALA A 3 16.03 -28.12 28.36
CA ALA A 3 14.64 -27.82 28.06
C ALA A 3 14.43 -26.29 27.99
N LYS A 4 14.00 -25.77 26.83
CA LYS A 4 13.68 -24.34 26.65
C LYS A 4 12.57 -23.97 27.63
N LYS A 5 12.88 -23.09 28.58
CA LYS A 5 11.92 -22.55 29.57
C LYS A 5 10.77 -21.87 28.83
N LYS A 6 9.52 -22.28 29.12
CA LYS A 6 8.32 -21.66 28.52
C LYS A 6 8.31 -20.16 28.82
N LEU A 7 8.10 -19.34 27.79
CA LEU A 7 8.02 -17.89 27.92
C LEU A 7 6.82 -17.51 28.82
N GLY A 8 7.01 -16.57 29.75
CA GLY A 8 5.91 -16.05 30.57
C GLY A 8 4.91 -15.24 29.73
N ALA A 9 3.69 -15.05 30.25
CA ALA A 9 2.57 -14.42 29.52
C ALA A 9 2.91 -13.03 28.92
N ARG A 10 3.68 -12.20 29.64
CA ARG A 10 4.15 -10.90 29.12
C ARG A 10 5.11 -11.04 27.94
N ALA A 11 6.01 -12.02 27.99
CA ALA A 11 6.97 -12.27 26.93
C ALA A 11 6.28 -12.85 25.68
N LEU A 12 5.25 -13.68 25.87
CA LEU A 12 4.41 -14.18 24.78
C LEU A 12 3.65 -13.04 24.07
N ARG A 13 3.04 -12.10 24.82
CA ARG A 13 2.37 -10.92 24.24
C ARG A 13 3.33 -10.08 23.38
N ARG A 14 4.51 -9.74 23.92
CA ARG A 14 5.53 -8.99 23.17
C ARG A 14 6.01 -9.73 21.92
N GLN A 15 6.09 -11.07 21.98
CA GLN A 15 6.45 -11.86 20.82
C GLN A 15 5.36 -11.77 19.75
N SER A 16 4.10 -11.95 20.13
CA SER A 16 2.94 -11.80 19.24
C SER A 16 2.88 -10.43 18.58
N ASP A 17 3.14 -9.36 19.34
CA ASP A 17 3.15 -7.99 18.82
C ASP A 17 4.25 -7.81 17.76
N ARG A 18 5.46 -8.34 18.03
CA ARG A 18 6.58 -8.31 17.08
C ARG A 18 6.30 -9.11 15.82
N ASP A 19 5.70 -10.28 15.95
CA ASP A 19 5.34 -11.14 14.82
C ASP A 19 4.28 -10.45 13.95
N THR A 20 3.29 -9.81 14.57
CA THR A 20 2.28 -9.00 13.87
C THR A 20 2.92 -7.84 13.10
N GLN A 21 3.82 -7.09 13.74
CA GLN A 21 4.56 -5.99 13.07
C GLN A 21 5.46 -6.50 11.94
N LYS A 22 6.05 -7.69 12.08
CA LYS A 22 6.84 -8.31 11.02
C LYS A 22 5.95 -8.66 9.81
N LEU A 23 4.82 -9.32 10.05
CA LEU A 23 3.86 -9.66 9.00
C LEU A 23 3.34 -8.41 8.27
N MET A 24 3.03 -7.33 9.00
CA MET A 24 2.59 -6.07 8.38
C MET A 24 3.66 -5.48 7.46
N ARG A 25 4.93 -5.49 7.88
CA ARG A 25 6.06 -5.03 7.05
C ARG A 25 6.27 -5.90 5.82
N ASP A 26 6.18 -7.22 5.97
CA ASP A 26 6.35 -8.15 4.85
C ASP A 26 5.23 -7.98 3.81
N ARG A 27 3.98 -7.77 4.25
CA ARG A 27 2.86 -7.40 3.36
C ARG A 27 3.09 -6.08 2.64
N ALA A 28 3.62 -5.07 3.33
CA ALA A 28 3.94 -3.78 2.70
C ALA A 28 5.03 -3.92 1.62
N ARG A 29 6.04 -4.77 1.87
CA ARG A 29 7.09 -5.07 0.88
C ARG A 29 6.52 -5.78 -0.35
N LEU A 30 5.63 -6.76 -0.16
CA LEU A 30 4.96 -7.44 -1.27
C LEU A 30 4.11 -6.47 -2.08
N ALA A 31 3.35 -5.61 -1.40
CA ALA A 31 2.53 -4.59 -2.06
C ALA A 31 3.34 -3.58 -2.87
N ALA A 32 4.60 -3.30 -2.51
CA ALA A 32 5.48 -2.44 -3.29
C ALA A 32 5.84 -3.05 -4.66
N LEU A 33 5.75 -4.37 -4.80
CA LEU A 33 5.99 -5.09 -6.06
C LEU A 33 4.74 -5.13 -6.95
N GLU A 34 3.57 -4.81 -6.41
CA GLU A 34 2.31 -4.77 -7.16
C GLU A 34 2.21 -3.51 -8.03
N PRO A 35 1.35 -3.51 -9.06
CA PRO A 35 0.99 -2.30 -9.79
C PRO A 35 0.52 -1.19 -8.83
N GLY A 36 1.07 0.00 -9.00
CA GLY A 36 0.84 1.18 -8.16
C GLY A 36 1.54 1.11 -6.80
N GLY A 37 2.29 0.06 -6.50
CA GLY A 37 3.04 -0.10 -5.26
C GLY A 37 4.30 0.75 -5.15
N ALA A 38 4.85 1.16 -6.29
CA ALA A 38 6.07 1.94 -6.36
C ALA A 38 6.10 2.84 -7.62
N PRO A 39 6.93 3.90 -7.65
CA PRO A 39 7.01 4.83 -8.78
C PRO A 39 7.44 4.17 -10.10
N ASP A 40 8.22 3.09 -10.05
CA ASP A 40 8.67 2.31 -11.20
C ASP A 40 7.58 1.38 -11.76
N ARG A 41 6.48 1.20 -11.01
CA ARG A 41 5.35 0.33 -11.36
C ARG A 41 4.02 1.09 -11.34
N PRO A 42 3.88 2.24 -12.02
CA PRO A 42 2.66 3.02 -11.91
C PRO A 42 1.49 2.32 -12.63
N ILE A 43 0.29 2.46 -12.09
CA ILE A 43 -0.95 2.01 -12.75
C ILE A 43 -1.25 2.99 -13.89
N ARG A 44 -1.50 2.46 -15.09
CA ARG A 44 -1.88 3.29 -16.24
C ARG A 44 -3.36 3.64 -16.18
N VAL A 45 -3.65 4.92 -16.30
CA VAL A 45 -5.02 5.47 -16.38
C VAL A 45 -5.13 6.40 -17.58
N ALA A 46 -6.31 6.54 -18.16
CA ALA A 46 -6.51 7.38 -19.34
C ALA A 46 -6.61 8.87 -18.98
N SER A 47 -7.02 9.18 -17.76
CA SER A 47 -7.22 10.57 -17.32
C SER A 47 -6.92 10.77 -15.83
N ALA A 48 -6.76 12.03 -15.42
CA ALA A 48 -6.57 12.39 -14.02
C ALA A 48 -7.81 12.07 -13.17
N SER A 49 -9.02 12.13 -13.75
CA SER A 49 -10.28 11.83 -13.04
C SER A 49 -10.41 10.35 -12.66
N GLU A 50 -9.80 9.45 -13.43
CA GLU A 50 -9.78 8.02 -13.12
C GLU A 50 -8.89 7.66 -11.93
N VAL A 51 -7.91 8.51 -11.60
CA VAL A 51 -6.96 8.25 -10.50
C VAL A 51 -7.69 8.05 -9.18
N GLU A 52 -8.63 8.93 -8.83
CA GLU A 52 -9.35 8.83 -7.55
C GLU A 52 -10.29 7.62 -7.52
N VAL A 53 -10.95 7.32 -8.64
CA VAL A 53 -11.85 6.16 -8.75
C VAL A 53 -11.06 4.86 -8.61
N ALA A 54 -9.93 4.75 -9.32
CA ALA A 54 -9.05 3.58 -9.26
C ALA A 54 -8.36 3.44 -7.89
N ALA A 55 -7.99 4.56 -7.25
CA ALA A 55 -7.43 4.52 -5.91
C ALA A 55 -8.45 4.03 -4.88
N ARG A 56 -9.71 4.50 -4.95
CA ARG A 56 -10.79 4.07 -4.04
C ARG A 56 -11.21 2.63 -4.26
N SER A 57 -11.12 2.11 -5.48
CA SER A 57 -11.43 0.69 -5.78
C SER A 57 -10.35 -0.28 -5.31
N THR A 58 -9.17 0.23 -4.93
CA THR A 58 -8.07 -0.61 -4.43
C THR A 58 -8.29 -0.98 -2.96
N PRO A 59 -8.38 -2.28 -2.60
CA PRO A 59 -8.56 -2.69 -1.22
C PRO A 59 -7.29 -2.48 -0.39
N CYS A 60 -7.44 -2.38 0.93
CA CYS A 60 -6.30 -2.29 1.83
C CYS A 60 -5.48 -3.59 1.81
N ILE A 61 -4.18 -3.49 1.56
CA ILE A 61 -3.26 -4.64 1.56
C ILE A 61 -3.10 -5.34 2.92
N GLN A 62 -3.50 -4.67 4.01
CA GLN A 62 -3.36 -5.22 5.37
C GLN A 62 -4.59 -6.00 5.81
N CYS A 63 -5.80 -5.51 5.50
CA CYS A 63 -7.06 -6.09 5.98
C CYS A 63 -8.12 -6.32 4.90
N GLY A 64 -7.88 -5.95 3.65
CA GLY A 64 -8.83 -6.03 2.54
C GLY A 64 -9.94 -4.97 2.55
N GLY A 65 -9.95 -4.07 3.54
CA GLY A 65 -11.00 -3.07 3.73
C GLY A 65 -10.96 -1.91 2.72
N GLU A 66 -12.04 -1.12 2.73
CA GLU A 66 -12.16 0.10 1.92
C GLU A 66 -11.11 1.15 2.34
N VAL A 67 -10.59 1.87 1.34
CA VAL A 67 -9.66 2.98 1.53
C VAL A 67 -10.30 4.31 1.15
N ARG A 68 -9.89 5.37 1.86
CA ARG A 68 -10.21 6.75 1.55
C ARG A 68 -9.00 7.40 0.90
N VAL A 69 -9.22 8.16 -0.18
CA VAL A 69 -8.20 9.07 -0.73
C VAL A 69 -8.13 10.29 0.18
N GLU A 70 -6.96 10.51 0.77
CA GLU A 70 -6.67 11.70 1.58
C GLU A 70 -6.17 12.84 0.69
N GLU A 71 -5.33 12.51 -0.29
CA GLU A 71 -4.70 13.50 -1.15
C GLU A 71 -4.38 12.92 -2.52
N HIS A 72 -4.46 13.77 -3.55
CA HIS A 72 -4.09 13.46 -4.92
C HIS A 72 -3.10 14.52 -5.41
N LEU A 73 -1.85 14.09 -5.60
CA LEU A 73 -0.74 14.95 -6.02
C LEU A 73 -0.26 14.58 -7.43
N ALA A 74 0.39 15.54 -8.07
CA ALA A 74 1.17 15.31 -9.29
C ALA A 74 2.63 15.59 -8.99
N GLU A 75 3.46 14.56 -9.01
CA GLU A 75 4.89 14.68 -8.75
C GLU A 75 5.70 14.23 -9.97
N THR A 76 6.86 14.85 -10.15
CA THR A 76 7.82 14.42 -11.16
C THR A 76 8.88 13.60 -10.47
N ILE A 77 8.93 12.29 -10.75
CA ILE A 77 9.90 11.36 -10.17
C ILE A 77 10.83 10.92 -11.30
N GLY A 78 12.08 11.38 -11.26
CA GLY A 78 13.01 11.22 -12.37
C GLY A 78 12.56 12.02 -13.60
N ALA A 79 12.39 11.34 -14.74
CA ALA A 79 11.91 11.95 -15.98
C ALA A 79 10.38 11.83 -16.18
N GLU A 80 9.66 11.19 -15.27
CA GLU A 80 8.25 10.88 -15.43
C GLU A 80 7.36 11.71 -14.51
N ARG A 81 6.25 12.20 -15.07
CA ARG A 81 5.19 12.84 -14.29
C ARG A 81 4.16 11.80 -13.86
N LEU A 82 4.09 11.54 -12.56
CA LEU A 82 3.19 10.58 -11.95
C LEU A 82 2.10 11.28 -11.15
N ARG A 83 0.93 10.63 -11.08
CA ARG A 83 -0.13 11.00 -10.15
C ARG A 83 -0.04 10.09 -8.93
N ILE A 84 0.02 10.69 -7.76
CA ILE A 84 0.15 9.96 -6.50
C ILE A 84 -1.14 10.15 -5.71
N ALA A 85 -1.82 9.04 -5.42
CA ALA A 85 -2.97 9.05 -4.52
C ALA A 85 -2.52 8.53 -3.15
N HIS A 86 -2.56 9.40 -2.14
CA HIS A 86 -2.38 8.99 -0.76
C HIS A 86 -3.71 8.46 -0.24
N VAL A 87 -3.71 7.20 0.19
CA VAL A 87 -4.90 6.53 0.71
C VAL A 87 -4.70 6.06 2.14
N THR A 88 -5.78 6.09 2.92
CA THR A 88 -5.84 5.57 4.28
C THR A 88 -6.98 4.57 4.39
N CYS A 89 -6.71 3.40 4.96
CA CYS A 89 -7.76 2.42 5.22
C CYS A 89 -8.72 2.90 6.31
N ARG A 90 -10.02 2.81 6.05
CA ARG A 90 -11.07 3.18 7.01
C ARG A 90 -11.22 2.21 8.17
N ILE A 91 -10.73 0.97 8.02
CA ILE A 91 -10.88 -0.10 9.00
C ILE A 91 -9.65 -0.19 9.91
N CYS A 92 -8.45 -0.32 9.34
CA CYS A 92 -7.22 -0.53 10.12
C CYS A 92 -6.30 0.69 10.19
N GLY A 93 -6.63 1.78 9.50
CA GLY A 93 -5.83 3.01 9.49
C GLY A 93 -4.51 2.93 8.71
N ALA A 94 -4.23 1.81 8.01
CA ALA A 94 -3.03 1.67 7.21
C ALA A 94 -2.99 2.72 6.08
N LYS A 95 -1.83 3.40 5.96
CA LYS A 95 -1.57 4.42 4.94
C LYS A 95 -0.76 3.82 3.79
N ARG A 96 -1.06 4.24 2.56
CA ARG A 96 -0.34 3.83 1.34
C ARG A 96 -0.35 4.96 0.32
N ALA A 97 0.73 5.10 -0.44
CA ALA A 97 0.73 5.86 -1.68
C ALA A 97 0.50 4.90 -2.85
N ILE A 98 -0.39 5.27 -3.77
CA ILE A 98 -0.61 4.55 -5.03
C ILE A 98 -0.14 5.42 -6.17
N TYR A 99 0.76 4.88 -6.99
CA TYR A 99 1.36 5.58 -8.11
C TYR A 99 0.61 5.28 -9.40
N PHE A 100 0.28 6.34 -10.14
CA PHE A 100 -0.42 6.28 -11.41
C PHE A 100 0.33 7.05 -12.49
N ARG A 101 0.21 6.58 -13.73
CA ARG A 101 0.70 7.27 -14.93
C ARG A 101 -0.49 7.54 -15.84
N ILE A 102 -0.67 8.79 -16.22
CA ILE A 102 -1.65 9.14 -17.25
C ILE A 102 -1.03 8.79 -18.60
N GLY A 103 -1.56 7.78 -19.26
CA GLY A 103 -1.22 7.44 -20.64
C GLY A 103 -2.27 8.01 -21.58
N ALA A 104 -1.87 8.40 -22.78
CA ALA A 104 -2.86 8.62 -23.84
C ALA A 104 -3.59 7.29 -24.10
N PRO A 105 -4.92 7.29 -24.31
CA PRO A 105 -5.57 6.11 -24.87
C PRO A 105 -4.87 5.79 -26.20
N LEU A 106 -4.49 4.52 -26.40
CA LEU A 106 -4.01 4.08 -27.70
C LEU A 106 -5.06 4.47 -28.75
N PRO A 107 -4.70 5.13 -29.86
CA PRO A 107 -5.63 5.35 -30.95
C PRO A 107 -6.05 3.98 -31.52
N ASN A 108 -7.36 3.75 -31.62
CA ASN A 108 -7.93 2.60 -32.31
C ASN A 108 -7.59 2.62 -33.80
#